data_AF-A0A523TTR3-F1
#
_entry.id   AF-A0A523TTR3-F1
#
_cell.length_a   1.000
_cell.length_b   1.000
_cell.length_c   1.000
_cell.angle_alpha   90.00
_cell.angle_beta   90.00
_cell.angle_gamma   90.00
#
_symmetry.space_group_name_H-M   'P 1'
#
loop_
_entity.id
_entity.type
_entity.pdbx_description
1 polymer ?
#
loop_
_entity_poly.entity_id
_entity_poly.type
_entity_poly.pdbx_seq_one_letter_code
_entity_poly.pdbx_strand_id
1 'polypeptide(L)' 'MALENFHCLRCNHKYKAEFSKKEWPRELTCPKCKSNSVRWLKKRAAKGAGKKDS' A
#
# COMPACT_ATOMS: atom_id res chain seq x y z
N MET A 1 13.16 0.02 -10.75
CA MET A 1 11.94 -0.13 -9.92
C MET A 1 12.35 -0.20 -8.45
N ALA A 2 11.46 0.14 -7.51
CA ALA A 2 11.72 0.01 -6.07
C ALA A 2 10.63 -0.83 -5.40
N LEU A 3 10.99 -1.71 -4.46
CA LEU A 3 9.99 -2.46 -3.69
C LEU A 3 9.39 -1.57 -2.59
N GLU A 4 8.13 -1.18 -2.76
CA GLU A 4 7.39 -0.37 -1.80
C GLU A 4 6.30 -1.20 -1.10
N ASN A 5 5.83 -0.69 0.05
CA ASN A 5 4.78 -1.35 0.82
C ASN A 5 3.40 -0.88 0.37
N PHE A 6 2.48 -1.82 0.21
CA PHE A 6 1.08 -1.58 -0.15
C PHE A 6 0.17 -2.20 0.89
N HIS A 7 -1.02 -1.62 1.03
CA HIS A 7 -2.04 -2.05 1.96
C HIS A 7 -3.41 -2.06 1.29
N CYS A 8 -4.03 -3.23 1.26
CA CYS A 8 -5.41 -3.36 0.81
C CYS A 8 -6.36 -2.94 1.93
N LEU A 9 -7.19 -1.94 1.65
CA LEU A 9 -8.18 -1.43 2.59
C LEU A 9 -9.36 -2.40 2.78
N ARG A 10 -9.55 -3.36 1.86
CA ARG A 10 -10.69 -4.28 1.92
C ARG A 10 -10.43 -5.52 2.78
N CYS A 11 -9.29 -6.17 2.60
CA CYS A 11 -8.92 -7.37 3.38
C CYS A 11 -7.81 -7.13 4.41
N ASN A 12 -7.40 -5.87 4.57
CA ASN A 12 -6.32 -5.43 5.46
C ASN A 12 -4.95 -6.08 5.19
N HIS A 13 -4.74 -6.69 4.02
CA HIS A 13 -3.50 -7.35 3.66
C HIS A 13 -2.40 -6.34 3.30
N LYS A 14 -1.23 -6.49 3.91
CA LYS A 14 -0.03 -5.68 3.66
C LYS A 14 0.98 -6.52 2.87
N TYR A 15 1.48 -5.97 1.76
CA TYR A 15 2.40 -6.67 0.87
C TYR A 15 3.41 -5.71 0.25
N LYS A 16 4.52 -6.23 -0.26
CA LYS A 16 5.52 -5.46 -0.99
C LYS A 16 5.38 -5.72 -2.47
N ALA A 17 5.42 -4.68 -3.28
CA ALA A 17 5.39 -4.80 -4.73
C ALA A 17 6.30 -3.75 -5.37
N GLU A 18 6.66 -3.99 -6.63
CA GLU A 18 7.43 -3.04 -7.40
C GLU A 18 6.62 -1.78 -7.66
N PHE A 19 7.20 -0.65 -7.27
CA PHE A 19 6.67 0.68 -7.44
C PHE A 19 7.61 1.49 -8.33
N SER A 20 6.99 2.16 -9.29
CA SER A 20 7.64 3.10 -10.18
C SER A 20 6.89 4.41 -10.07
N LYS A 21 7.56 5.46 -9.57
CA LYS A 21 6.97 6.82 -9.49
C LYS A 21 6.51 7.32 -10.86
N LYS A 22 7.18 6.89 -11.93
CA LYS A 22 6.89 7.28 -13.31
C LYS A 22 5.59 6.68 -13.83
N GLU A 23 5.15 5.56 -13.25
CA GLU A 23 3.93 4.83 -13.61
C GLU A 23 2.80 5.06 -12.58
N TRP A 24 2.97 5.99 -11.64
CA TRP A 24 1.95 6.30 -10.65
C TRP A 24 1.11 7.51 -11.09
N PRO A 25 -0.22 7.50 -10.96
CA PRO A 25 -1.07 6.44 -10.39
C PRO A 25 -1.32 5.29 -11.38
N ARG A 26 -1.10 4.05 -10.93
CA ARG A 26 -1.53 2.84 -11.64
C ARG A 26 -2.59 2.11 -10.84
N GLU A 27 -3.46 1.41 -11.54
CA GLU A 27 -4.40 0.49 -10.91
C GLU A 27 -3.63 -0.66 -10.24
N LEU A 28 -3.92 -0.88 -8.96
CA LEU A 28 -3.28 -1.94 -8.17
C LEU A 28 -4.35 -2.87 -7.62
N THR A 29 -4.15 -4.16 -7.86
CA THR A 29 -5.03 -5.22 -7.39
C THR A 29 -4.38 -5.96 -6.24
N CYS A 30 -5.12 -6.13 -5.14
CA CYS A 30 -4.64 -6.90 -4.00
C CYS A 30 -4.49 -8.38 -4.37
N PRO A 31 -3.33 -9.01 -4.13
CA PRO A 31 -3.11 -10.41 -4.48
C PRO A 31 -3.95 -11.38 -3.63
N LYS A 32 -4.43 -10.95 -2.45
CA LYS A 32 -5.20 -11.79 -1.52
C LYS A 32 -6.69 -11.83 -1.86
N CYS A 33 -7.32 -10.67 -2.07
CA CYS A 33 -8.78 -10.57 -2.25
C CYS A 33 -9.20 -10.05 -3.64
N LYS A 34 -8.24 -9.79 -4.53
CA LYS A 34 -8.47 -9.22 -5.87
C LYS A 34 -9.19 -7.87 -5.89
N SER A 35 -9.26 -7.17 -4.76
CA SER A 35 -9.83 -5.83 -4.70
C SER A 35 -8.83 -4.78 -5.15
N ASN A 36 -9.31 -3.77 -5.87
CA ASN A 36 -8.57 -2.61 -6.35
C ASN A 36 -8.45 -1.48 -5.30
N SER A 37 -8.99 -1.67 -4.09
CA SER A 37 -8.85 -0.73 -2.98
C SER A 37 -7.49 -0.88 -2.29
N VAL A 38 -6.40 -0.60 -3.01
CA VAL A 38 -5.02 -0.69 -2.51
C VAL A 38 -4.42 0.70 -2.34
N ARG A 39 -3.82 0.97 -1.18
CA ARG A 39 -3.04 2.17 -0.89
C ARG A 39 -1.56 1.87 -0.84
N TRP A 40 -0.76 2.76 -1.41
CA TRP A 40 0.69 2.81 -1.19
C TRP A 40 0.98 3.32 0.23
N LEU A 41 1.64 2.50 1.04
CA LEU A 41 2.21 2.89 2.32
C LEU A 41 3.60 3.47 2.09
N LYS A 42 3.66 4.71 1.61
CA LYS A 42 4.91 5.46 1.53
C LYS A 42 5.54 5.48 2.91
N LYS A 43 6.74 4.90 3.05
CA LYS A 43 7.53 4.99 4.27
C LYS A 43 7.97 6.45 4.43
N ARG A 44 7.13 7.31 4.99
CA ARG A 44 7.58 8.60 5.52
C ARG A 44 8.62 8.23 6.58
N ALA A 45 9.84 8.75 6.43
CA ALA A 45 10.81 8.71 7.52
C ALA A 45 10.07 9.13 8.80
N ALA A 46 10.11 8.24 9.80
CA ALA A 46 9.30 8.20 11.01
C ALA A 46 8.61 9.53 11.39
N LYS A 47 7.30 9.64 11.14
CA LYS A 47 6.37 10.43 11.96
C LYS A 47 4.92 10.03 11.68
N GLY A 48 4.35 9.26 12.62
CA GLY A 48 2.91 9.07 12.75
C GLY A 48 2.29 7.90 11.98
N ALA A 49 2.54 6.66 12.40
CA ALA A 49 1.53 5.60 12.26
C ALA A 49 0.68 5.64 13.53
N GLY A 50 -0.40 6.42 13.49
CA GLY A 50 -1.32 6.62 14.61
C GLY A 50 -1.93 5.30 15.09
N LYS A 51 -1.75 5.04 16.38
CA LYS A 51 -2.74 4.36 17.23
C LYS A 51 -4.09 5.08 17.12
N LYS A 52 -5.17 4.31 17.06
CA LYS A 52 -6.53 4.63 17.51
C LYS A 52 -7.22 3.26 17.58
N ASP A 53 -7.18 2.49 18.67
CA ASP A 53 -7.74 2.71 20.02
C ASP A 53 -9.15 3.33 19.99
N SER A 54 -10.16 2.47 20.15
CA SER A 54 -11.28 2.68 21.06
C SER A 54 -12.03 1.36 21.28
#